data_AF-A0A2V9YJZ1-F1
#
_entry.id   AF-A0A2V9YJZ1-F1
#
_cell.length_a   1.000
_cell.length_b   1.000
_cell.length_c   1.000
_cell.angle_alpha   90.00
_cell.angle_beta   90.00
_cell.angle_gamma   90.00
#
_symmetry.space_group_name_H-M   'P 1'
#
loop_
_entity.id
_entity.type
_entity.pdbx_description
1 polymer ?
#
loop_
_entity_poly.entity_id
_entity_poly.type
_entity_poly.pdbx_seq_one_letter_code
_entity_poly.pdbx_strand_id
1 'polypeptide(L)'
;MMAFIFISGFALAALLGMWIAVRGARTDFSSLDDLPRLTQPVDLEAFLNLVDPAEESYLRAHLPADDFVEIRRERLYAVLEYLGRCRHNAAVLLRMGEAAQASPDPAIAVAGADLVAAALTFRLYSMLLPLKIYPGLVFAGMSLSLAPFGRRYERVKSTFESLSRLQAPAEAGRLAAAI
;
A
#
# COMPACT_ATOMS: atom_id res chain seq x y z
N MET A 1 31.84 -16.42 -11.55
CA MET A 1 31.79 -16.28 -10.08
C MET A 1 31.02 -15.03 -9.65
N MET A 2 31.43 -13.82 -10.05
CA MET A 2 30.70 -12.56 -9.75
C MET A 2 29.21 -12.60 -10.15
N ALA A 3 28.89 -13.03 -11.38
CA ALA A 3 27.49 -13.14 -11.84
C ALA A 3 26.64 -14.11 -11.01
N PHE A 4 27.21 -15.23 -10.55
CA PHE A 4 26.52 -16.19 -9.69
C PHE A 4 26.22 -15.59 -8.30
N ILE A 5 27.11 -14.75 -7.77
CA ILE A 5 26.91 -14.07 -6.48
C ILE A 5 25.75 -13.05 -6.61
N PHE A 6 25.71 -12.26 -7.68
CA PHE A 6 24.62 -11.31 -7.92
C PHE A 6 23.27 -12.00 -8.15
N ILE A 7 23.23 -13.08 -8.95
CA ILE A 7 22.00 -13.85 -9.19
C ILE A 7 21.49 -14.49 -7.90
N SER A 8 22.38 -15.09 -7.12
CA SER A 8 22.02 -15.73 -5.85
C SER A 8 21.53 -14.70 -4.83
N GLY A 9 22.19 -13.54 -4.75
CA GLY A 9 21.77 -12.43 -3.89
C GLY A 9 20.40 -11.88 -4.28
N PHE A 10 20.14 -11.69 -5.58
CA PHE A 10 18.85 -11.24 -6.09
C PHE A 10 17.73 -12.26 -5.81
N ALA A 11 17.99 -13.55 -6.06
CA ALA A 11 17.04 -14.61 -5.78
C ALA A 11 16.71 -14.70 -4.28
N LEU A 12 17.72 -14.59 -3.42
CA LEU A 12 17.53 -14.59 -1.96
C LEU A 12 16.72 -13.37 -1.51
N ALA A 13 16.99 -12.18 -2.05
CA ALA A 13 16.23 -10.97 -1.76
C ALA A 13 14.77 -11.07 -2.24
N ALA A 14 14.53 -11.66 -3.40
CA ALA A 14 13.19 -11.91 -3.92
C ALA A 14 12.41 -12.90 -3.03
N LEU A 15 13.06 -13.98 -2.61
CA LEU A 15 12.48 -14.97 -1.69
C LEU A 15 12.20 -14.38 -0.31
N LEU A 16 13.11 -13.56 0.24
CA LEU A 16 12.89 -12.81 1.47
C LEU A 16 11.74 -11.81 1.34
N GLY A 17 11.70 -11.04 0.25
CA GLY A 17 10.61 -10.11 -0.02
C GLY A 17 9.26 -10.82 -0.11
N MET A 18 9.20 -11.95 -0.82
CA MET A 18 8.01 -12.80 -0.90
C MET A 18 7.62 -13.37 0.46
N TRP A 19 8.59 -13.86 1.24
CA TRP A 19 8.34 -14.38 2.58
C TRP A 19 7.81 -13.32 3.54
N ILE A 20 8.35 -12.09 3.52
CA ILE A 20 7.85 -10.96 4.31
C ILE A 20 6.46 -10.53 3.83
N ALA A 21 6.22 -10.54 2.52
CA ALA A 21 4.93 -10.21 1.91
C ALA A 21 3.84 -11.22 2.25
N VAL A 22 4.19 -12.50 2.44
CA VAL A 22 3.26 -13.56 2.88
C VAL A 22 3.13 -13.59 4.40
N ARG A 23 4.20 -13.38 5.16
CA ARG A 23 4.19 -13.51 6.64
C ARG A 23 3.59 -12.34 7.40
N GLY A 24 3.41 -11.18 6.79
CA GLY A 24 2.93 -10.01 7.54
C GLY A 24 1.44 -10.14 7.86
N ALA A 25 1.11 -10.80 8.95
CA ALA A 25 0.76 -10.20 10.24
C ALA A 25 0.28 -11.36 11.12
N ARG A 26 0.99 -11.65 12.22
CA ARG A 26 0.52 -12.59 13.27
C ARG A 26 -0.62 -11.97 14.09
N THR A 27 -1.55 -11.30 13.43
CA THR A 27 -2.75 -10.75 14.05
C THR A 27 -3.83 -11.80 13.88
N ASP A 28 -4.28 -12.38 15.00
CA ASP A 28 -5.51 -13.15 15.05
C ASP A 28 -6.64 -12.23 14.55
N PHE A 29 -7.07 -12.47 13.31
CA PHE A 29 -8.26 -11.86 12.76
C PHE A 29 -9.42 -12.81 13.08
N SER A 30 -10.23 -12.44 14.08
CA SER A 30 -11.39 -13.22 14.51
C SER A 30 -12.70 -12.76 13.86
N SER A 31 -12.85 -11.45 13.62
CA SER A 31 -14.10 -10.86 13.09
C SER A 31 -13.81 -9.56 12.31
N LEU A 32 -14.76 -9.17 11.46
CA LEU A 32 -14.82 -7.85 10.83
C LEU A 32 -14.80 -6.71 11.87
N ASP A 33 -15.29 -6.95 13.08
CA ASP A 33 -15.28 -5.98 14.18
C ASP A 33 -13.88 -5.56 14.62
N ASP A 34 -12.88 -6.40 14.37
CA ASP A 34 -11.48 -6.10 14.71
C ASP A 34 -10.83 -5.13 13.71
N LEU A 35 -11.39 -4.95 12.51
CA LEU A 35 -10.78 -4.14 11.44
C LEU A 35 -10.41 -2.73 11.89
N PRO A 36 -11.32 -1.91 12.49
CA PRO A 36 -10.97 -0.55 12.88
C PRO A 36 -9.84 -0.45 13.90
N ARG A 37 -9.62 -1.51 14.70
CA ARG A 37 -8.53 -1.60 15.67
C ARG A 37 -7.22 -2.07 15.03
N LEU A 38 -7.33 -2.92 14.02
CA LEU A 38 -6.17 -3.52 13.35
C LEU A 38 -5.64 -2.65 12.21
N THR A 39 -6.43 -1.73 11.66
CA THR A 39 -6.02 -0.86 10.55
C THR A 39 -5.59 0.52 11.02
N GLN A 40 -4.88 1.24 10.15
CA GLN A 40 -4.41 2.59 10.37
C GLN A 40 -5.16 3.53 9.42
N PRO A 41 -5.60 4.72 9.87
CA PRO A 41 -6.32 5.63 9.01
C PRO A 41 -5.41 6.17 7.89
N VAL A 42 -5.92 6.14 6.66
CA VAL A 42 -5.27 6.69 5.47
C VAL A 42 -6.19 7.72 4.83
N ASP A 43 -5.77 8.98 4.86
CA ASP A 43 -6.40 10.03 4.05
C ASP A 43 -5.90 9.90 2.61
N LEU A 44 -6.69 9.21 1.78
CA LEU A 44 -6.33 8.97 0.39
C LEU A 44 -6.26 10.25 -0.44
N GLU A 45 -7.07 11.26 -0.12
CA GLU A 45 -7.09 12.53 -0.84
C GLU A 45 -5.81 13.32 -0.57
N ALA A 46 -5.42 13.44 0.70
CA ALA A 46 -4.14 14.05 1.08
C ALA A 46 -2.96 13.30 0.47
N PHE A 47 -3.01 11.96 0.48
CA PHE A 47 -1.97 11.14 -0.14
C PHE A 47 -1.88 11.38 -1.66
N LEU A 48 -3.01 11.42 -2.37
CA LEU A 48 -3.07 11.67 -3.80
C LEU A 48 -2.52 13.06 -4.15
N ASN A 49 -2.81 14.07 -3.32
CA ASN A 49 -2.24 15.40 -3.47
C ASN A 49 -0.71 15.41 -3.28
N LEU A 50 -0.18 14.64 -2.32
CA LEU A 50 1.27 14.54 -2.11
C LEU A 50 2.01 13.98 -3.33
N VAL A 51 1.39 13.03 -4.05
CA VAL A 51 1.97 12.34 -5.21
C VAL A 51 1.63 12.96 -6.57
N ASP A 52 0.90 14.09 -6.59
CA ASP A 52 0.52 14.77 -7.82
C ASP A 52 1.73 15.49 -8.46
N PRO A 53 2.12 15.13 -9.72
CA PRO A 53 3.19 15.83 -10.42
C PRO A 53 2.86 17.29 -10.76
N ALA A 54 1.58 17.66 -10.87
CA ALA A 54 1.18 19.04 -11.11
C ALA A 54 1.55 19.93 -9.91
N GLU A 55 1.34 19.41 -8.71
CA GLU A 55 1.66 20.09 -7.46
C GLU A 55 3.18 20.31 -7.30
N GLU A 56 4.01 19.29 -7.63
CA GLU A 56 5.47 19.47 -7.64
C GLU A 56 5.91 20.56 -8.65
N SER A 57 5.27 20.59 -9.82
CA SER A 57 5.57 21.58 -10.86
C SER A 57 5.18 22.99 -10.44
N TYR A 58 4.04 23.13 -9.74
CA TYR A 58 3.59 24.39 -9.16
C TYR A 58 4.59 24.90 -8.11
N LEU A 59 4.99 24.04 -7.16
CA LEU A 59 5.95 24.39 -6.12
C LEU A 59 7.31 24.81 -6.70
N ARG A 60 7.81 24.09 -7.71
CA ARG A 60 9.07 24.43 -8.39
C ARG A 60 9.02 25.81 -9.07
N ALA A 61 7.86 26.23 -9.56
CA ALA A 61 7.70 27.50 -10.26
C ALA A 61 7.53 28.71 -9.31
N HIS A 62 7.08 28.49 -8.07
CA HIS A 62 6.69 29.56 -7.14
C HIS A 62 7.58 29.70 -5.91
N LEU A 63 8.48 28.73 -5.66
CA LEU A 63 9.37 28.75 -4.50
C LEU A 63 10.83 29.03 -4.89
N PRO A 64 11.59 29.70 -4.01
CA PRO A 64 13.05 29.67 -4.05
C PRO A 64 13.58 28.23 -4.05
N ALA A 65 14.76 28.02 -4.65
CA ALA A 65 15.31 26.68 -4.83
C ALA A 65 15.54 25.94 -3.49
N ASP A 66 15.99 26.63 -2.45
CA ASP A 66 16.27 26.04 -1.14
C ASP A 66 14.96 25.62 -0.44
N ASP A 67 13.96 26.51 -0.40
CA ASP A 67 12.63 26.23 0.14
C ASP A 67 11.94 25.07 -0.61
N PHE A 68 12.09 25.02 -1.93
CA PHE A 68 11.58 23.94 -2.76
C PHE A 68 12.19 22.59 -2.36
N VAL A 69 13.51 22.52 -2.13
CA VAL A 69 14.18 21.27 -1.75
C VAL A 69 13.71 20.78 -0.38
N GLU A 70 13.56 21.70 0.58
CA GLU A 70 13.08 21.37 1.92
C GLU A 70 11.64 20.84 1.89
N ILE A 71 10.72 21.59 1.28
CA ILE A 71 9.31 21.20 1.16
C ILE A 71 9.17 19.87 0.39
N ARG A 72 9.98 19.68 -0.66
CA ARG A 72 9.98 18.43 -1.42
C ARG A 72 10.40 17.23 -0.58
N ARG A 73 11.41 17.38 0.30
CA ARG A 73 11.83 16.31 1.21
C ARG A 73 10.73 15.95 2.21
N GLU A 74 10.11 16.96 2.83
CA GLU A 74 8.98 16.76 3.75
C GLU A 74 7.83 16.01 3.06
N ARG A 75 7.49 16.37 1.83
CA ARG A 75 6.49 15.65 1.03
C ARG A 75 6.87 14.19 0.80
N LEU A 76 8.13 13.90 0.48
CA LEU A 76 8.59 12.51 0.28
C LEU A 76 8.60 11.70 1.58
N TYR A 77 8.93 12.32 2.73
CA TYR A 77 8.80 11.69 4.03
C TYR A 77 7.34 11.36 4.36
N ALA A 78 6.41 12.29 4.12
CA ALA A 78 4.99 12.05 4.28
C ALA A 78 4.51 10.89 3.39
N VAL A 79 4.93 10.85 2.12
CA VAL A 79 4.62 9.72 1.22
C VAL A 79 5.11 8.38 1.79
N LEU A 80 6.32 8.32 2.35
CA LEU A 80 6.86 7.10 2.97
C LEU A 80 6.06 6.67 4.20
N GLU A 81 5.58 7.62 5.00
CA GLU A 81 4.71 7.35 6.14
C GLU A 81 3.36 6.76 5.69
N TYR A 82 2.67 7.43 4.77
CA TYR A 82 1.42 6.95 4.19
C TYR A 82 1.58 5.57 3.56
N LEU A 83 2.67 5.35 2.82
CA LEU A 83 3.03 4.05 2.26
C LEU A 83 3.17 2.96 3.33
N GLY A 84 3.74 3.30 4.49
CA GLY A 84 3.82 2.41 5.65
C GLY A 84 2.44 2.00 6.16
N ARG A 85 1.54 2.98 6.33
CA ARG A 85 0.15 2.76 6.78
C ARG A 85 -0.64 1.90 5.78
N CYS A 86 -0.57 2.23 4.49
CA CYS A 86 -1.23 1.45 3.45
C CYS A 86 -0.71 0.01 3.41
N ARG A 87 0.61 -0.21 3.58
CA ARG A 87 1.21 -1.55 3.63
C ARG A 87 0.72 -2.35 4.83
N HIS A 88 0.56 -1.69 5.98
CA HIS A 88 -0.01 -2.29 7.18
C HIS A 88 -1.47 -2.71 6.96
N ASN A 89 -2.30 -1.81 6.42
CA ASN A 89 -3.70 -2.13 6.10
C ASN A 89 -3.80 -3.29 5.11
N ALA A 90 -2.99 -3.30 4.06
CA ALA A 90 -2.97 -4.39 3.08
C ALA A 90 -2.55 -5.73 3.69
N ALA A 91 -1.71 -5.74 4.73
CA ALA A 91 -1.37 -6.96 5.47
C ALA A 91 -2.57 -7.51 6.25
N VAL A 92 -3.34 -6.64 6.91
CA VAL A 92 -4.59 -7.02 7.60
C VAL A 92 -5.62 -7.55 6.61
N LEU A 93 -5.84 -6.84 5.50
CA LEU A 93 -6.78 -7.22 4.45
C LEU A 93 -6.42 -8.52 3.73
N LEU A 94 -5.12 -8.81 3.58
CA LEU A 94 -4.64 -10.09 3.06
C LEU A 94 -5.10 -11.26 3.95
N ARG A 95 -4.96 -11.14 5.28
CA ARG A 95 -5.41 -12.18 6.23
C ARG A 95 -6.92 -12.37 6.16
N MET A 96 -7.67 -11.27 6.07
CA MET A 96 -9.13 -11.33 5.92
C MET A 96 -9.54 -12.04 4.61
N GLY A 97 -8.87 -11.74 3.49
CA GLY A 97 -9.13 -12.42 2.23
C GLY A 97 -8.83 -13.92 2.31
N GLU A 98 -7.76 -14.32 3.01
CA GLU A 98 -7.45 -15.74 3.26
C GLU A 98 -8.51 -16.44 4.13
N ALA A 99 -9.01 -15.76 5.17
CA ALA A 99 -10.11 -16.29 5.97
C ALA A 99 -11.40 -16.42 5.16
N ALA A 100 -11.70 -15.45 4.28
CA ALA A 100 -12.87 -15.46 3.41
C ALA A 100 -12.84 -16.61 2.37
N GLN A 101 -11.65 -17.01 1.90
CA GLN A 101 -11.50 -18.15 1.00
C GLN A 101 -11.93 -19.49 1.61
N ALA A 102 -11.90 -19.61 2.94
CA ALA A 102 -12.37 -20.80 3.65
C ALA A 102 -13.90 -20.83 3.84
N SER A 103 -14.62 -19.80 3.36
CA SER A 103 -16.08 -19.73 3.46
C SER A 103 -16.75 -20.84 2.63
N PRO A 104 -17.83 -21.47 3.14
CA PRO A 104 -18.65 -22.40 2.38
C PRO A 104 -19.46 -21.72 1.26
N ASP A 105 -19.61 -20.39 1.28
CA ASP A 105 -20.26 -19.62 0.22
C ASP A 105 -19.27 -19.33 -0.93
N PRO A 106 -19.52 -19.84 -2.16
CA PRO A 106 -18.65 -19.61 -3.31
C PRO A 106 -18.45 -18.12 -3.65
N ALA A 107 -19.45 -17.27 -3.44
CA ALA A 107 -19.35 -15.84 -3.75
C ALA A 107 -18.36 -15.14 -2.81
N ILE A 108 -18.40 -15.49 -1.52
CA ILE A 108 -17.47 -14.99 -0.51
C ILE A 108 -16.06 -15.53 -0.76
N ALA A 109 -15.93 -16.80 -1.12
CA ALA A 109 -14.62 -17.41 -1.40
C ALA A 109 -13.92 -16.74 -2.59
N VAL A 110 -14.64 -16.46 -3.68
CA VAL A 110 -14.11 -15.75 -4.85
C VAL A 110 -13.70 -14.33 -4.51
N ALA A 111 -14.57 -13.57 -3.81
CA ALA A 111 -14.23 -12.22 -3.38
C ALA A 111 -13.03 -12.18 -2.42
N GLY A 112 -12.87 -13.21 -1.57
CA GLY A 112 -11.69 -13.42 -0.74
C GLY A 112 -10.41 -13.64 -1.54
N ALA A 113 -10.48 -14.45 -2.61
CA ALA A 113 -9.36 -14.67 -3.53
C ALA A 113 -8.92 -13.38 -4.24
N ASP A 114 -9.89 -12.58 -4.71
CA ASP A 114 -9.62 -11.29 -5.33
C ASP A 114 -8.96 -10.31 -4.36
N LEU A 115 -9.43 -10.27 -3.09
CA LEU A 115 -8.83 -9.41 -2.06
C LEU A 115 -7.38 -9.82 -1.77
N VAL A 116 -7.09 -11.12 -1.68
CA VAL A 116 -5.73 -11.63 -1.50
C VAL A 116 -4.83 -11.22 -2.66
N ALA A 117 -5.28 -11.40 -3.90
CA ALA A 117 -4.52 -11.04 -5.09
C ALA A 117 -4.20 -9.52 -5.12
N ALA A 118 -5.21 -8.68 -4.83
CA ALA A 118 -5.03 -7.22 -4.79
C ALA A 118 -4.06 -6.79 -3.67
N ALA A 119 -4.27 -7.30 -2.45
CA ALA A 119 -3.46 -6.96 -1.29
C ALA A 119 -2.00 -7.40 -1.46
N LEU A 120 -1.76 -8.61 -1.96
CA LEU A 120 -0.41 -9.14 -2.19
C LEU A 120 0.33 -8.35 -3.27
N THR A 121 -0.36 -8.05 -4.38
CA THR A 121 0.18 -7.20 -5.46
C THR A 121 0.59 -5.83 -4.93
N PHE A 122 -0.27 -5.22 -4.12
CA PHE A 122 0.02 -3.93 -3.49
C PHE A 122 1.21 -4.03 -2.52
N ARG A 123 1.28 -5.06 -1.68
CA ARG A 123 2.39 -5.24 -0.74
C ARG A 123 3.73 -5.33 -1.45
N LEU A 124 3.84 -6.14 -2.50
CA LEU A 124 5.07 -6.26 -3.29
C LEU A 124 5.46 -4.90 -3.90
N TYR A 125 4.51 -4.20 -4.51
CA TYR A 125 4.76 -2.88 -5.09
C TYR A 125 5.19 -1.86 -4.01
N SER A 126 4.52 -1.87 -2.86
CA SER A 126 4.81 -0.98 -1.74
C SER A 126 6.19 -1.22 -1.12
N MET A 127 6.73 -2.44 -1.20
CA MET A 127 8.08 -2.76 -0.72
C MET A 127 9.16 -2.24 -1.67
N LEU A 128 8.86 -2.18 -2.97
CA LEU A 128 9.81 -1.72 -4.00
C LEU A 128 9.78 -0.20 -4.16
N LEU A 129 8.65 0.45 -3.85
CA LEU A 129 8.49 1.89 -4.04
C LEU A 129 9.51 2.77 -3.29
N PRO A 130 9.92 2.46 -2.04
CA PRO A 130 10.96 3.22 -1.34
C PRO A 130 12.28 3.26 -2.10
N LEU A 131 12.62 2.22 -2.87
CA LEU A 131 13.83 2.19 -3.70
C LEU A 131 13.81 3.29 -4.78
N LYS A 132 12.63 3.76 -5.18
CA LYS A 132 12.47 4.92 -6.07
C LYS A 132 12.45 6.25 -5.30
N ILE A 133 11.87 6.27 -4.10
CA ILE A 133 11.70 7.50 -3.30
C ILE A 133 13.02 7.96 -2.67
N TYR A 134 13.82 7.05 -2.12
CA TYR A 134 15.08 7.41 -1.44
C TYR A 134 16.06 8.20 -2.31
N PRO A 135 16.31 7.82 -3.59
CA PRO A 135 17.11 8.66 -4.48
C PRO A 135 16.55 10.09 -4.65
N GLY A 136 15.23 10.25 -4.63
CA GLY A 136 14.57 11.56 -4.74
C GLY A 136 14.80 12.49 -3.54
N LEU A 137 15.07 11.93 -2.35
CA LEU A 137 15.45 12.71 -1.16
C LEU A 137 16.87 13.31 -1.28
N VAL A 138 17.75 12.61 -2.01
CA VAL A 138 19.14 13.01 -2.22
C VAL A 138 19.28 13.92 -3.45
N PHE A 139 18.58 13.59 -4.54
CA PHE A 139 18.68 14.28 -5.83
C PHE A 139 17.43 15.13 -6.12
N ALA A 140 17.58 16.44 -5.91
CA ALA A 140 16.52 17.45 -6.09
C ALA A 140 15.93 17.55 -7.52
N GLY A 141 16.59 16.96 -8.53
CA GLY A 141 16.14 16.99 -9.93
C GLY A 141 15.34 15.77 -10.42
N MET A 142 15.17 14.72 -9.61
CA MET A 142 14.49 13.50 -10.05
C MET A 142 12.98 13.60 -9.86
N SER A 143 12.21 13.89 -10.91
CA SER A 143 10.74 13.83 -10.81
C SER A 143 10.27 12.38 -10.62
N LEU A 144 9.41 12.16 -9.62
CA LEU A 144 8.88 10.84 -9.29
C LEU A 144 7.39 10.82 -9.57
N SER A 145 6.97 10.16 -10.66
CA SER A 145 5.55 9.89 -10.88
C SER A 145 5.09 8.77 -9.94
N LEU A 146 4.36 9.16 -8.89
CA LEU A 146 3.83 8.26 -7.86
C LEU A 146 2.31 8.03 -8.02
N ALA A 147 1.66 8.68 -8.99
CA ALA A 147 0.24 8.49 -9.32
C ALA A 147 -0.21 7.03 -9.51
N PRO A 148 0.59 6.11 -10.09
CA PRO A 148 0.20 4.71 -10.21
C PRO A 148 0.06 3.97 -8.87
N PHE A 149 0.56 4.54 -7.77
CA PHE A 149 0.46 3.94 -6.44
C PHE A 149 -0.90 4.19 -5.80
N GLY A 150 -1.42 5.43 -5.86
CA GLY A 150 -2.74 5.77 -5.32
C GLY A 150 -3.84 4.87 -5.88
N ARG A 151 -3.86 4.71 -7.22
CA ARG A 151 -4.81 3.81 -7.91
C ARG A 151 -4.69 2.34 -7.49
N ARG A 152 -3.50 1.88 -7.10
CA ARG A 152 -3.29 0.49 -6.65
C ARG A 152 -3.81 0.28 -5.24
N TYR A 153 -3.66 1.28 -4.35
CA TYR A 153 -4.24 1.21 -3.02
C TYR A 153 -5.77 1.29 -3.07
N GLU A 154 -6.30 2.19 -3.91
CA GLU A 154 -7.74 2.32 -4.17
C GLU A 154 -8.35 1.00 -4.65
N ARG A 155 -7.64 0.24 -5.51
CA ARG A 155 -8.06 -1.11 -5.90
C ARG A 155 -8.22 -2.04 -4.70
N VAL A 156 -7.25 -2.08 -3.78
CA VAL A 156 -7.34 -2.91 -2.56
C VAL A 156 -8.57 -2.52 -1.74
N LYS A 157 -8.82 -1.21 -1.57
CA LYS A 157 -10.00 -0.69 -0.87
C LYS A 157 -11.31 -1.11 -1.55
N SER A 158 -11.41 -0.96 -2.87
CA SER A 158 -12.62 -1.33 -3.62
C SER A 158 -12.95 -2.83 -3.56
N THR A 159 -11.93 -3.70 -3.58
CA THR A 159 -12.13 -5.15 -3.45
C THR A 159 -12.56 -5.52 -2.04
N PHE A 160 -11.98 -4.87 -1.02
CA PHE A 160 -12.44 -5.02 0.36
C PHE A 160 -13.89 -4.57 0.54
N GLU A 161 -14.26 -3.40 0.02
CA GLU A 161 -15.64 -2.90 0.09
C GLU A 161 -16.63 -3.91 -0.52
N SER A 162 -16.27 -4.49 -1.67
CA SER A 162 -17.07 -5.52 -2.33
C SER A 162 -17.24 -6.76 -1.46
N LEU A 163 -16.17 -7.26 -0.85
CA LEU A 163 -16.21 -8.40 0.07
C LEU A 163 -17.02 -8.09 1.35
N SER A 164 -16.84 -6.89 1.92
CA SER A 164 -17.54 -6.47 3.13
C SER A 164 -19.06 -6.37 2.92
N ARG A 165 -19.51 -5.95 1.73
CA ARG A 165 -20.94 -5.93 1.40
C ARG A 165 -21.55 -7.34 1.32
N LEU A 166 -20.76 -8.34 0.93
CA LEU A 166 -21.20 -9.74 0.88
C LEU A 166 -21.27 -10.37 2.27
N GLN A 167 -20.31 -10.04 3.17
CA GLN A 167 -20.25 -10.63 4.52
C GLN A 167 -21.10 -9.88 5.55
N ALA A 168 -21.13 -8.54 5.51
CA ALA A 168 -21.80 -7.69 6.49
C ALA A 168 -22.33 -6.38 5.84
N PRO A 169 -23.44 -6.44 5.08
CA PRO A 169 -23.95 -5.31 4.30
C PRO A 169 -24.32 -4.09 5.15
N ALA A 170 -24.69 -4.28 6.43
CA ALA A 170 -25.01 -3.18 7.34
C ALA A 170 -23.77 -2.42 7.87
N GLU A 171 -22.59 -3.03 7.81
CA GLU A 171 -21.36 -2.51 8.43
C GLU A 171 -20.30 -2.08 7.40
N ALA A 172 -20.47 -2.47 6.15
CA ALA A 172 -19.56 -2.19 5.04
C ALA A 172 -19.13 -0.72 4.95
N GLY A 173 -20.06 0.23 5.14
CA GLY A 173 -19.75 1.67 5.08
C GLY A 173 -18.86 2.16 6.23
N ARG A 174 -19.03 1.61 7.44
CA ARG A 174 -18.20 1.98 8.60
C ARG A 174 -16.80 1.38 8.49
N LEU A 175 -16.72 0.14 8.01
CA LEU A 175 -15.45 -0.56 7.85
C LEU A 175 -14.60 0.06 6.74
N ALA A 176 -15.22 0.48 5.62
CA ALA A 176 -14.53 1.18 4.54
C ALA A 176 -13.97 2.56 4.94
N ALA A 177 -14.58 3.22 5.93
CA ALA A 177 -14.09 4.49 6.46
C ALA A 177 -12.88 4.34 7.40
N ALA A 178 -12.62 3.12 7.91
CA ALA A 178 -11.55 2.84 8.85
C ALA A 178 -10.20 2.51 8.18
N ILE A 179 -10.17 2.43 6.85
CA ILE A 179 -9.00 2.05 6.02
C ILE A 179 -8.70 3.03 4.91
#